data_AF-A0A5E6NPG2-F1
#
_entry.id   AF-A0A5E6NPG2-F1
#
_cell.length_a   1.000
_cell.length_b   1.000
_cell.length_c   1.000
_cell.angle_alpha   90.00
_cell.angle_beta   90.00
_cell.angle_gamma   90.00
#
_symmetry.space_group_name_H-M   'P 1'
#
loop_
_entity.id
_entity.type
_entity.pdbx_description
1 polymer ?
#
loop_
_entity_poly.entity_id
_entity_poly.type
_entity_poly.pdbx_seq_one_letter_code
_entity_poly.pdbx_strand_id
1 'polypeptide(L)'
;MLLIDVRAPFEIKHTGTIKRGQNVNIIRGWIETQIADYAKTKDTPIVVYCGRNIRSPLAARTLMELGYTNVKNYKEGFLTWKQELNPVKVSDYEPNNILYRKPIEVIENVYTAVGATQPGTYENSNHNNIYHLL
;
A
#
# COMPACT_ATOMS: atom_id res chain seq x y z
N MET A 1 9.86 12.73 4.41
CA MET A 1 9.67 12.27 3.02
C MET A 1 8.23 11.80 2.87
N LEU A 2 7.51 12.38 1.91
CA LEU A 2 6.15 12.02 1.53
C LEU A 2 6.19 10.93 0.45
N LEU A 3 5.47 9.85 0.66
CA LEU A 3 5.30 8.79 -0.33
C LEU A 3 3.87 8.87 -0.89
N ILE A 4 3.73 8.96 -2.20
CA ILE A 4 2.45 9.16 -2.87
C ILE A 4 2.14 7.95 -3.74
N ASP A 5 1.08 7.23 -3.36
CA ASP A 5 0.46 6.20 -4.19
C ASP A 5 -0.55 6.84 -5.14
N VAL A 6 -0.30 6.80 -6.45
CA VAL A 6 -1.22 7.38 -7.45
C VAL A 6 -2.20 6.39 -8.06
N ARG A 7 -2.28 5.17 -7.50
CA ARG A 7 -3.25 4.14 -7.91
C ARG A 7 -4.66 4.47 -7.46
N ALA A 8 -5.64 3.87 -8.11
CA ALA A 8 -7.03 4.02 -7.72
C ALA A 8 -7.33 3.29 -6.40
N PRO A 9 -8.34 3.73 -5.62
CA PRO A 9 -8.63 3.14 -4.31
C PRO A 9 -8.98 1.66 -4.37
N PHE A 10 -9.61 1.21 -5.47
CA PHE A 10 -9.92 -0.20 -5.66
C PHE A 10 -8.63 -1.06 -5.75
N GLU A 11 -7.57 -0.58 -6.42
CA GLU A 11 -6.29 -1.31 -6.48
C GLU A 11 -5.68 -1.44 -5.08
N ILE A 12 -5.75 -0.37 -4.30
CA ILE A 12 -5.21 -0.31 -2.94
C ILE A 12 -5.99 -1.23 -2.00
N LYS A 13 -7.32 -1.25 -2.10
CA LYS A 13 -8.18 -2.10 -1.26
C LYS A 13 -7.80 -3.58 -1.39
N HIS A 14 -7.56 -4.05 -2.61
CA HIS A 14 -7.26 -5.46 -2.86
C HIS A 14 -5.79 -5.83 -2.63
N THR A 15 -4.87 -4.87 -2.76
CA THR A 15 -3.44 -5.20 -2.82
C THR A 15 -2.61 -4.60 -1.68
N GLY A 16 -3.16 -3.63 -0.95
CA GLY A 16 -2.46 -2.83 0.06
C GLY A 16 -1.63 -1.70 -0.55
N THR A 17 -0.84 -1.04 0.29
CA THR A 17 0.12 0.02 -0.07
C THR A 17 1.51 -0.26 0.49
N ILE A 18 2.54 0.45 0.04
CA ILE A 18 3.89 0.32 0.63
C ILE A 18 3.84 0.74 2.11
N LYS A 19 4.29 -0.13 3.03
CA LYS A 19 4.31 0.16 4.48
C LYS A 19 5.54 0.99 4.85
N ARG A 20 5.53 2.28 4.52
CA ARG A 20 6.66 3.18 4.84
C ARG A 20 6.21 4.62 5.07
N GLY A 21 6.69 5.20 6.19
CA GLY A 21 6.57 6.63 6.48
C GLY A 21 5.16 7.19 6.31
N GLN A 22 5.09 8.43 5.81
CA GLN A 22 3.84 9.07 5.41
C GLN A 22 3.48 8.64 3.99
N ASN A 23 2.79 7.50 3.88
CA ASN A 23 2.19 7.05 2.62
C ASN A 23 0.76 7.59 2.50
N VAL A 24 0.51 8.36 1.44
CA VAL A 24 -0.79 8.95 1.13
C VAL A 24 -1.24 8.52 -0.25
N ASN A 25 -2.54 8.33 -0.43
CA ASN A 25 -3.11 8.05 -1.74
C ASN A 25 -3.65 9.34 -2.33
N ILE A 26 -3.01 9.83 -3.38
CA ILE A 26 -3.52 10.91 -4.23
C ILE A 26 -3.62 10.32 -5.62
N ILE A 27 -4.82 9.95 -6.04
CA ILE A 27 -5.02 9.32 -7.35
C ILE A 27 -4.51 10.24 -8.46
N ARG A 28 -3.92 9.69 -9.53
CA ARG A 28 -3.17 10.51 -10.50
C ARG A 28 -3.92 11.75 -10.97
N GLY A 29 -5.21 11.63 -11.29
CA GLY A 29 -6.02 12.73 -11.84
C GLY A 29 -6.38 13.85 -10.84
N TRP A 30 -5.99 13.73 -9.58
CA TRP A 30 -6.26 14.70 -8.52
C TRP A 30 -4.99 15.29 -7.92
N ILE A 31 -3.82 14.95 -8.47
CA ILE A 31 -2.54 15.34 -7.89
C ILE A 31 -2.33 16.86 -7.92
N GLU A 32 -2.80 17.51 -8.98
CA GLU A 32 -2.70 18.96 -9.17
C GLU A 32 -3.47 19.74 -8.10
N THR A 33 -4.62 19.21 -7.69
CA THR A 33 -5.54 19.90 -6.76
C THR A 33 -5.29 19.53 -5.31
N GLN A 34 -4.79 18.32 -5.01
CA GLN A 34 -4.65 17.83 -3.64
C GLN A 34 -3.23 17.91 -3.07
N ILE A 35 -2.18 18.05 -3.89
CA ILE A 35 -0.80 17.96 -3.38
C ILE A 35 -0.48 18.99 -2.29
N ALA A 36 -1.07 20.19 -2.35
CA ALA A 36 -0.87 21.25 -1.37
C ALA A 36 -1.38 20.89 0.04
N ASP A 37 -2.27 19.91 0.18
CA ASP A 37 -2.74 19.43 1.46
C ASP A 37 -1.66 18.63 2.20
N TYR A 38 -0.78 17.96 1.45
CA TYR A 38 0.22 17.03 1.97
C TYR A 38 1.65 17.58 1.94
N ALA A 39 2.02 18.28 0.87
CA ALA A 39 3.34 18.87 0.68
C ALA A 39 3.24 20.39 0.74
N LYS A 40 3.38 20.94 1.96
CA LYS A 40 3.22 22.38 2.27
C LYS A 40 4.32 23.24 1.68
N THR A 41 5.51 22.69 1.47
CA THR A 41 6.65 23.39 0.88
C THR A 41 7.08 22.73 -0.42
N LYS A 42 7.65 23.52 -1.35
CA LYS A 42 8.07 23.02 -2.66
C LYS A 42 9.30 22.12 -2.61
N ASP A 43 10.10 22.20 -1.56
CA ASP A 43 11.28 21.36 -1.31
C ASP A 43 10.96 20.06 -0.55
N THR A 44 9.69 19.85 -0.16
CA THR A 44 9.25 18.62 0.52
C THR A 44 9.74 17.39 -0.28
N PRO A 45 10.51 16.47 0.34
CA PRO A 45 10.96 15.27 -0.36
C PRO A 45 9.80 14.35 -0.69
N ILE A 46 9.52 14.15 -1.99
CA ILE A 46 8.39 13.38 -2.50
C ILE A 46 8.90 12.17 -3.29
N VAL A 47 8.35 11.00 -3.01
CA VAL A 47 8.49 9.81 -3.85
C VAL A 47 7.10 9.42 -4.36
N VAL A 48 6.96 9.27 -5.67
CA VAL A 48 5.69 8.87 -6.30
C VAL A 48 5.81 7.45 -6.83
N TYR A 49 4.77 6.64 -6.66
CA TYR A 49 4.69 5.30 -7.22
C TYR A 49 3.28 4.96 -7.70
N CYS A 50 3.19 4.00 -8.62
CA CYS A 50 1.94 3.40 -9.04
C CYS A 50 2.09 1.87 -9.15
N GLY A 51 1.15 1.17 -9.78
CA GLY A 51 1.19 -0.29 -9.89
C GLY A 51 2.41 -0.84 -10.64
N ARG A 52 2.63 -0.34 -11.87
CA ARG A 52 3.63 -0.85 -12.84
C ARG A 52 4.50 0.25 -13.44
N ASN A 53 4.69 1.35 -12.72
CA ASN A 53 5.46 2.51 -13.19
C ASN A 53 4.98 3.16 -14.52
N ILE A 54 3.66 3.13 -14.80
CA ILE A 54 3.06 3.78 -15.98
C ILE A 54 2.52 5.18 -15.63
N ARG A 55 1.79 5.30 -14.52
CA ARG A 55 1.17 6.56 -14.07
C ARG A 55 2.10 7.44 -13.25
N SER A 56 3.02 6.83 -12.50
CA SER A 56 3.89 7.56 -11.57
C SER A 56 4.94 8.46 -12.23
N PRO A 57 5.52 8.14 -13.41
CA PRO A 57 6.38 9.09 -14.11
C PRO A 57 5.64 10.37 -14.52
N LEU A 58 4.40 10.23 -15.01
CA LEU A 58 3.56 11.37 -15.40
C LEU A 58 3.18 12.23 -14.19
N ALA A 59 2.82 11.60 -13.08
CA ALA A 59 2.54 12.29 -11.83
C ALA A 59 3.77 13.04 -11.30
N ALA A 60 4.95 12.39 -11.31
CA ALA A 60 6.20 13.02 -10.91
C ALA A 60 6.53 14.24 -11.79
N ARG A 61 6.35 14.13 -13.12
CA ARG A 61 6.53 15.25 -14.04
C ARG A 61 5.61 16.42 -13.72
N THR A 62 4.32 16.15 -13.50
CA THR A 62 3.35 17.18 -13.11
C THR A 62 3.73 17.86 -11.80
N LEU A 63 4.19 17.13 -10.79
CA LEU A 63 4.66 17.74 -9.54
C LEU A 63 5.84 18.69 -9.77
N MET A 64 6.79 18.31 -10.64
CA MET A 64 7.90 19.17 -11.02
C MET A 64 7.41 20.43 -11.77
N GLU A 65 6.42 20.31 -12.65
CA GLU A 65 5.78 21.44 -13.35
C GLU A 65 5.06 22.40 -12.39
N LEU A 66 4.50 21.87 -11.30
CA LEU A 66 3.91 22.65 -10.21
C LEU A 66 4.96 23.28 -9.27
N GLY A 67 6.25 23.12 -9.58
CA GLY A 67 7.36 23.73 -8.86
C GLY A 67 7.90 22.93 -7.67
N TYR A 68 7.48 21.67 -7.47
CA TYR A 68 8.10 20.82 -6.45
C TYR A 68 9.50 20.40 -6.89
N THR A 69 10.52 20.67 -6.06
CA THR A 69 11.93 20.57 -6.44
C THR A 69 12.59 19.25 -6.05
N ASN A 70 12.00 18.50 -5.11
CA ASN A 70 12.54 17.25 -4.60
C ASN A 70 11.60 16.07 -4.87
N VAL A 71 11.36 15.79 -6.15
CA VAL A 71 10.45 14.74 -6.61
C VAL A 71 11.24 13.56 -7.19
N LYS A 72 10.93 12.35 -6.73
CA LYS A 72 11.49 11.10 -7.24
C LYS A 72 10.36 10.17 -7.67
N ASN A 73 10.60 9.39 -8.71
CA ASN A 73 9.72 8.30 -9.12
C ASN A 73 10.27 6.96 -8.64
N TYR A 74 9.44 6.12 -8.03
CA TYR A 74 9.79 4.74 -7.71
C TYR A 74 9.59 3.86 -8.94
N LYS A 75 10.70 3.42 -9.54
CA LYS A 75 10.74 2.82 -10.88
C LYS A 75 10.12 1.43 -11.00
N GLU A 76 10.13 0.64 -9.94
CA GLU A 76 9.63 -0.75 -9.99
C GLU A 76 8.11 -0.83 -9.90
N GLY A 77 7.49 0.13 -9.20
CA GLY A 77 6.07 0.11 -8.90
C GLY A 77 5.68 -0.90 -7.81
N PHE A 78 4.42 -0.80 -7.38
CA PHE A 78 3.90 -1.55 -6.24
C PHE A 78 3.87 -3.07 -6.47
N LEU A 79 3.58 -3.51 -7.69
CA LEU A 79 3.46 -4.95 -7.95
C LEU A 79 4.79 -5.66 -7.75
N THR A 80 5.89 -5.09 -8.26
CA THR A 80 7.24 -5.60 -8.02
C THR A 80 7.61 -5.52 -6.54
N TRP A 81 7.34 -4.39 -5.87
CA TRP A 81 7.55 -4.25 -4.42
C TRP A 81 6.90 -5.40 -3.63
N LYS A 82 5.65 -5.74 -3.99
CA LYS A 82 4.91 -6.83 -3.36
C LYS A 82 5.47 -8.22 -3.70
N GLN A 83 5.90 -8.43 -4.95
CA GLN A 83 6.51 -9.70 -5.39
C GLN A 83 7.83 -9.97 -4.66
N GLU A 84 8.61 -8.94 -4.36
CA GLU A 84 9.83 -9.00 -3.57
C GLU A 84 9.58 -9.22 -2.06
N LEU A 85 8.34 -9.46 -1.64
CA LEU A 85 7.94 -9.66 -0.24
C LEU A 85 8.32 -8.50 0.68
N ASN A 86 8.48 -7.29 0.13
CA ASN A 86 8.73 -6.11 0.93
C ASN A 86 7.49 -5.74 1.77
N PRO A 87 7.65 -4.99 2.89
CA PRO A 87 6.53 -4.63 3.76
C PRO A 87 5.38 -3.90 3.05
N VAL A 88 4.17 -4.45 3.17
CA VAL A 88 2.91 -3.89 2.65
C VAL A 88 1.96 -3.57 3.81
N LYS A 89 1.25 -2.45 3.72
CA LYS A 89 0.14 -2.09 4.60
C LYS A 89 -1.15 -2.48 3.88
N VAL A 90 -1.77 -3.56 4.34
CA VAL A 90 -3.11 -3.94 3.90
C VAL A 90 -4.09 -3.29 4.89
N SER A 91 -5.21 -2.76 4.38
CA SER A 91 -6.30 -2.35 5.26
C SER A 91 -7.01 -3.62 5.71
N ASP A 92 -7.06 -3.89 7.01
CA ASP A 92 -7.76 -5.04 7.61
C ASP A 92 -9.31 -4.91 7.52
N TYR A 93 -9.81 -4.17 6.53
CA TYR A 93 -11.21 -3.85 6.36
C TYR A 93 -11.66 -4.27 4.97
N GLU A 94 -12.02 -5.54 4.85
CA GLU A 94 -12.91 -6.00 3.78
C GLU A 94 -14.33 -6.16 4.34
N PRO A 95 -15.24 -5.20 4.10
CA PRO A 95 -16.60 -5.26 4.67
C PRO A 95 -17.38 -6.50 4.23
N ASN A 96 -16.99 -7.14 3.11
CA ASN A 96 -17.69 -8.29 2.54
C ASN A 96 -17.01 -9.64 2.82
N ASN A 97 -15.91 -9.68 3.58
CA ASN A 97 -15.19 -10.92 3.82
C ASN A 97 -14.94 -11.16 5.31
N ILE A 98 -15.69 -12.12 5.88
CA ILE A 98 -15.62 -12.53 7.28
C ILE A 98 -14.22 -13.01 7.71
N LEU A 99 -13.38 -13.41 6.75
CA LEU A 99 -12.05 -13.94 6.97
C LEU A 99 -10.98 -12.84 7.13
N TYR A 100 -11.28 -11.56 6.94
CA TYR A 100 -10.28 -10.48 7.00
C TYR A 100 -10.45 -9.55 8.19
N ARG A 101 -11.09 -10.01 9.28
CA ARG A 101 -11.14 -9.28 10.54
C ARG A 101 -9.90 -9.63 11.38
N LYS A 102 -9.35 -8.63 12.09
CA LYS A 102 -8.30 -8.89 13.10
C LYS A 102 -8.80 -9.94 14.11
N PRO A 103 -7.93 -10.84 14.63
CA PRO A 103 -8.32 -11.76 15.68
C PRO A 103 -8.88 -10.97 16.87
N ILE A 104 -10.07 -11.37 17.32
CA ILE A 104 -10.71 -10.83 18.52
C ILE A 104 -10.48 -11.83 19.64
N GLU A 105 -10.03 -11.35 20.79
CA GLU A 105 -9.97 -12.17 22.00
C GLU A 105 -11.39 -12.47 22.47
N VAL A 106 -11.73 -13.76 22.57
CA VAL A 106 -13.08 -14.20 22.97
C VAL A 106 -13.13 -14.59 24.44
N ILE A 107 -12.04 -15.15 24.95
CA ILE A 107 -11.77 -15.41 26.37
C ILE A 107 -10.27 -15.23 26.60
N GLU A 108 -9.84 -15.09 27.85
CA GLU A 108 -8.44 -14.85 28.22
C GLU A 108 -7.48 -15.81 27.50
N ASN A 109 -6.55 -15.26 26.73
CA ASN A 109 -5.56 -15.98 25.92
C ASN A 109 -6.12 -16.86 24.79
N VAL A 110 -7.39 -16.69 24.40
CA VAL A 110 -8.02 -17.42 23.29
C VAL A 110 -8.61 -16.43 22.28
N TYR A 111 -8.15 -16.55 21.03
CA TYR A 111 -8.49 -15.64 19.94
C TYR A 111 -9.25 -16.39 18.86
N THR A 112 -10.26 -15.75 18.26
CA THR A 112 -10.94 -16.31 17.08
C THR A 112 -10.06 -16.11 15.83
N ALA A 113 -9.63 -17.21 15.21
CA ALA A 113 -8.85 -17.21 13.98
C ALA A 113 -9.78 -17.16 12.76
N VAL A 114 -10.48 -16.05 12.56
CA VAL A 114 -11.21 -15.80 11.31
C VAL A 114 -10.21 -15.14 10.33
N GLY A 115 -9.42 -15.97 9.67
CA GLY A 115 -8.57 -15.64 8.51
C GLY A 115 -7.52 -14.53 8.68
N ALA A 116 -7.04 -14.29 9.91
CA ALA A 116 -5.74 -13.65 10.06
C ALA A 116 -4.67 -14.63 9.57
N THR A 117 -3.97 -14.28 8.49
CA THR A 117 -2.67 -14.90 8.24
C THR A 117 -1.83 -14.69 9.51
N GLN A 118 -1.31 -15.78 10.03
CA GLN A 118 -0.38 -15.86 11.16
C GLN A 118 0.55 -14.64 11.21
N PRO A 119 0.87 -14.09 12.40
CA PRO A 119 1.92 -13.08 12.51
C PRO A 119 3.15 -13.58 11.77
N GLY A 120 3.71 -12.75 10.88
CA GLY A 120 4.78 -13.13 9.97
C GLY A 120 6.06 -13.51 10.71
N THR A 121 6.13 -14.73 11.22
CA THR A 121 7.39 -15.43 11.46
C THR A 121 7.65 -16.32 10.25
N TYR A 122 8.87 -16.21 9.74
CA TYR A 122 9.42 -16.94 8.60
C TYR A 122 9.05 -18.44 8.63
N GLU A 123 7.99 -18.82 7.90
CA GLU A 123 7.79 -20.09 7.19
C GLU A 123 6.33 -20.20 6.75
N ASN A 124 5.94 -19.47 5.70
CA ASN A 124 4.84 -19.94 4.85
C ASN A 124 4.96 -19.33 3.46
N SER A 125 5.78 -19.98 2.63
CA SER A 125 5.83 -19.76 1.20
C SER A 125 4.52 -20.24 0.58
N ASN A 126 3.61 -19.33 0.27
CA ASN A 126 2.66 -19.39 -0.85
C ASN A 126 2.05 -20.76 -1.23
N HIS A 127 1.61 -21.56 -0.27
CA HIS A 127 0.83 -22.77 -0.59
C HIS A 127 -0.49 -22.78 0.17
N ASN A 128 -1.55 -22.56 -0.59
CA ASN A 128 -2.89 -23.06 -0.35
C ASN A 128 -2.86 -24.60 -0.32
N ASN A 129 -2.37 -25.15 0.79
CA ASN A 129 -2.44 -26.57 1.07
C ASN A 129 -3.83 -26.89 1.64
N ILE A 130 -4.65 -27.47 0.77
CA ILE A 130 -5.72 -28.40 1.14
C ILE A 130 -5.03 -29.53 1.93
N TYR A 131 -5.20 -29.56 3.24
CA TYR A 131 -4.79 -30.72 4.02
C TYR A 131 -5.85 -31.81 3.87
N HIS A 132 -5.51 -32.82 3.08
CA HIS A 132 -6.15 -34.13 3.16
C HIS A 132 -6.01 -34.65 4.59
N LEU A 133 -7.13 -35.06 5.16
CA LEU A 133 -7.23 -35.90 6.35
C LEU A 133 -6.36 -37.15 6.17
N LEU A 134 -5.44 -37.38 7.09
CA LEU A 134 -5.23 -38.64 7.83
C LEU A 134 -4.38 -38.35 9.08
#